data_AF-A0ABD3SK87-F1
#
_entry.id   AF-A0ABD3SK87-F1
#
_cell.length_a   1.000
_cell.length_b   1.000
_cell.length_c   1.000
_cell.angle_alpha   90.00
_cell.angle_beta   90.00
_cell.angle_gamma   90.00
#
_symmetry.space_group_name_H-M   'P 1'
#
loop_
_entity.id
_entity.type
_entity.pdbx_description
1 polymer ?
#
loop_
_entity_poly.entity_id
_entity_poly.type
_entity_poly.pdbx_seq_one_letter_code
_entity_poly.pdbx_strand_id
1 'polypeptide(L)'
;MGSAPTRSEVLSLFRSLLRTAREFSDYNVREYTKRRTVDAFRDNRRLSNQAEAAAAFAEGKSQLGVAKRQAVVYSLYAPKVKSIMEINHS
;
A
#
# COMPACT_ATOMS: atom_id res chain seq x y z
N MET A 1 -9.45 -18.75 15.27
CA MET A 1 -9.09 -17.34 15.53
C MET A 1 -7.61 -17.19 15.20
N GLY A 2 -7.24 -16.34 14.23
CA GLY A 2 -5.84 -16.20 13.81
C GLY A 2 -5.00 -15.52 14.90
N SER A 3 -3.78 -16.00 15.11
CA SER A 3 -2.82 -15.34 16.01
C SER A 3 -2.51 -13.92 15.53
N ALA A 4 -2.24 -13.01 16.47
CA ALA A 4 -1.77 -11.68 16.14
C ALA A 4 -0.47 -11.76 15.30
N PRO A 5 -0.31 -10.90 14.28
CA PRO A 5 0.89 -10.89 13.46
C PRO A 5 2.09 -10.44 14.28
N THR A 6 3.24 -11.01 13.97
CA THR A 6 4.52 -10.58 14.51
C THR A 6 4.93 -9.21 13.92
N ARG A 7 5.81 -8.49 14.63
CA ARG A 7 6.35 -7.21 14.15
C ARG A 7 7.02 -7.32 12.77
N SER A 8 7.72 -8.43 12.51
CA SER A 8 8.38 -8.68 11.22
C SER A 8 7.37 -8.84 10.09
N GLU A 9 6.27 -9.57 10.31
CA GLU A 9 5.18 -9.72 9.34
C GLU A 9 4.51 -8.38 9.02
N VAL A 10 4.21 -7.57 10.04
CA VAL A 10 3.63 -6.23 9.86
C VAL A 10 4.56 -5.35 9.02
N LEU A 11 5.86 -5.32 9.34
CA LEU A 11 6.84 -4.54 8.57
C LEU A 11 7.05 -5.08 7.14
N SER A 12 6.93 -6.39 6.95
CA SER A 12 7.00 -7.01 5.62
C SER A 12 5.81 -6.59 4.76
N LEU A 13 4.60 -6.59 5.34
CA LEU A 13 3.38 -6.13 4.67
C LEU A 13 3.48 -4.63 4.32
N PHE A 14 3.92 -3.79 5.25
CA PHE A 14 4.14 -2.36 5.02
C PHE A 14 5.06 -2.11 3.82
N ARG A 15 6.24 -2.76 3.81
CA ARG A 15 7.19 -2.61 2.70
C ARG A 15 6.64 -3.14 1.38
N SER A 16 5.84 -4.20 1.43
CA SER A 16 5.20 -4.77 0.23
C SER A 16 4.21 -3.79 -0.38
N LEU A 17 3.35 -3.17 0.44
CA LEU A 17 2.43 -2.12 -0.01
C LEU A 17 3.17 -0.91 -0.59
N LEU A 18 4.25 -0.45 0.06
CA LEU A 18 5.06 0.65 -0.46
C LEU A 18 5.78 0.31 -1.78
N ARG A 19 6.23 -0.94 -1.95
CA ARG A 19 6.80 -1.38 -3.24
C ARG A 19 5.74 -1.40 -4.33
N THR A 20 4.58 -1.99 -4.07
CA THR A 20 3.47 -2.01 -5.03
C THR A 20 2.98 -0.60 -5.35
N ALA A 21 2.98 0.33 -4.38
CA ALA A 21 2.67 1.74 -4.67
C ALA A 21 3.59 2.32 -5.76
N ARG A 22 4.88 1.97 -5.76
CA ARG A 22 5.85 2.45 -6.77
C ARG A 22 5.65 1.85 -8.16
N GLU A 23 4.91 0.76 -8.28
CA GLU A 23 4.60 0.11 -9.56
C GLU A 23 3.49 0.83 -10.34
N PHE A 24 2.73 1.72 -9.70
CA PHE A 24 1.73 2.54 -10.38
C PHE A 24 2.41 3.59 -11.27
N SER A 25 2.10 3.53 -12.57
CA SER A 25 2.54 4.48 -13.60
C SER A 25 1.98 5.88 -13.34
N ASP A 26 0.71 5.98 -12.95
CA ASP A 26 0.05 7.25 -12.64
C ASP A 26 0.57 7.86 -11.33
N TYR A 27 1.00 9.12 -11.41
CA TYR A 27 1.53 9.89 -10.27
C TYR A 27 0.56 9.97 -9.10
N ASN A 28 -0.70 10.33 -9.36
CA ASN A 28 -1.68 10.58 -8.32
C ASN A 28 -1.99 9.29 -7.57
N VAL A 29 -2.13 8.18 -8.30
CA VAL A 29 -2.43 6.87 -7.71
C VAL A 29 -1.24 6.34 -6.93
N ARG A 30 -0.02 6.50 -7.44
CA ARG A 30 1.20 6.14 -6.71
C ARG A 30 1.33 6.89 -5.39
N GLU A 31 1.22 8.22 -5.41
CA GLU A 31 1.37 9.03 -4.21
C GLU A 31 0.20 8.84 -3.23
N TYR A 32 -1.03 8.69 -3.74
CA TYR A 32 -2.19 8.35 -2.90
C TYR A 32 -1.99 7.01 -2.20
N THR A 33 -1.61 5.95 -2.93
CA THR A 33 -1.43 4.60 -2.37
C THR A 33 -0.33 4.58 -1.32
N LYS A 34 0.78 5.28 -1.58
CA LYS A 34 1.87 5.47 -0.62
C LYS A 34 1.39 6.18 0.64
N ARG A 35 0.73 7.33 0.52
CA ARG A 35 0.20 8.10 1.66
C ARG A 35 -0.79 7.28 2.47
N ARG A 36 -1.79 6.67 1.80
CA ARG A 36 -2.82 5.83 2.43
C ARG A 36 -2.21 4.66 3.21
N THR A 37 -1.14 4.04 2.67
CA THR A 37 -0.39 2.99 3.35
C THR A 37 0.29 3.53 4.61
N VAL A 38 1.00 4.66 4.53
CA VAL A 38 1.68 5.26 5.69
C VAL A 38 0.68 5.63 6.78
N ASP A 39 -0.41 6.29 6.42
CA ASP A 39 -1.43 6.75 7.35
C ASP A 39 -2.10 5.55 8.04
N ALA A 40 -2.49 4.51 7.28
CA ALA A 40 -3.07 3.30 7.86
C ALA A 40 -2.18 2.66 8.94
N PHE A 41 -0.88 2.53 8.68
CA PHE A 41 0.04 1.90 9.63
C PHE A 41 0.32 2.80 10.83
N ARG A 42 0.25 4.13 10.68
CA ARG A 42 0.37 5.08 11.79
C ARG A 42 -0.86 5.04 12.69
N ASP A 43 -2.05 5.03 12.09
CA ASP A 43 -3.33 4.98 12.82
C ASP A 43 -3.45 3.69 13.63
N ASN A 44 -3.04 2.55 13.05
CA ASN A 44 -3.10 1.25 13.70
C ASN A 44 -1.90 0.96 14.63
N ARG A 45 -0.94 1.89 14.78
CA ARG A 45 0.29 1.66 15.58
C ARG A 45 0.02 1.37 17.06
N ARG A 46 -1.09 1.88 17.59
CA ARG A 46 -1.46 1.77 19.02
C ARG A 46 -2.47 0.66 19.30
N LEU A 47 -2.81 -0.16 18.30
CA LEU A 47 -3.68 -1.32 18.53
C LEU A 47 -3.03 -2.24 19.55
N SER A 48 -3.70 -2.40 20.69
CA SER A 48 -3.25 -3.25 21.79
C SER A 48 -4.04 -4.57 21.84
N ASN A 49 -5.21 -4.60 21.22
CA ASN A 49 -6.04 -5.79 21.10
C ASN A 49 -5.51 -6.70 19.98
N GLN A 50 -5.17 -7.94 20.34
CA GLN A 50 -4.65 -8.94 19.42
C GLN A 50 -5.63 -9.28 18.27
N ALA A 51 -6.93 -9.30 18.54
CA ALA A 51 -7.95 -9.58 17.54
C ALA A 51 -8.06 -8.45 16.51
N GLU A 52 -8.02 -7.20 16.96
CA GLU A 52 -8.02 -6.02 16.08
C GLU A 52 -6.76 -5.96 15.23
N ALA A 53 -5.59 -6.24 15.81
CA ALA A 53 -4.32 -6.30 15.07
C ALA A 53 -4.35 -7.40 13.99
N ALA A 54 -4.91 -8.57 14.30
CA ALA A 54 -5.08 -9.66 13.33
C ALA A 54 -6.05 -9.27 12.20
N ALA A 55 -7.15 -8.61 12.52
CA ALA A 55 -8.12 -8.13 11.54
C ALA A 55 -7.53 -7.05 10.62
N ALA A 56 -6.86 -6.04 11.20
CA ALA A 56 -6.18 -4.98 10.44
C ALA A 56 -5.09 -5.55 9.51
N PHE A 57 -4.37 -6.58 9.98
CA PHE A 57 -3.36 -7.26 9.16
C PHE A 57 -3.97 -8.09 8.04
N ALA A 58 -5.08 -8.79 8.29
CA ALA A 58 -5.82 -9.50 7.25
C ALA A 58 -6.35 -8.55 6.18
N GLU A 59 -6.90 -7.40 6.60
CA GLU A 59 -7.35 -6.35 5.71
C GLU A 59 -6.19 -5.79 4.87
N GLY A 60 -5.05 -5.47 5.50
CA GLY A 60 -3.87 -5.01 4.77
C GLY A 60 -3.35 -6.02 3.73
N LYS A 61 -3.44 -7.33 4.01
CA LYS A 61 -3.12 -8.38 3.02
C LYS A 61 -4.12 -8.40 1.85
N SER A 62 -5.41 -8.23 2.13
CA SER A 62 -6.44 -8.11 1.09
C SER A 62 -6.18 -6.90 0.19
N GLN A 63 -5.91 -5.74 0.79
CA GLN A 63 -5.58 -4.50 0.09
C GLN A 63 -4.30 -4.60 -0.74
N LEU A 64 -3.28 -5.32 -0.25
CA LEU A 64 -2.08 -5.60 -1.06
C LEU A 64 -2.43 -6.39 -2.33
N GLY A 65 -3.32 -7.37 -2.22
CA GLY A 65 -3.80 -8.12 -3.37
C GLY A 65 -4.53 -7.24 -4.39
N VAL A 66 -5.37 -6.32 -3.92
CA VAL A 66 -6.05 -5.32 -4.76
C VAL A 66 -5.04 -4.40 -5.44
N ALA A 67 -4.11 -3.82 -4.67
CA ALA A 67 -3.12 -2.89 -5.17
C ALA A 67 -2.25 -3.52 -6.27
N LYS A 68 -1.84 -4.79 -6.11
CA LYS A 68 -1.07 -5.51 -7.14
C LYS A 68 -1.84 -5.69 -8.44
N ARG A 69 -3.12 -6.07 -8.36
CA ARG A 69 -3.96 -6.20 -9.57
C ARG A 69 -4.16 -4.85 -10.26
N GLN A 70 -4.39 -3.80 -9.46
CA GLN A 70 -4.55 -2.45 -9.99
C GLN A 70 -3.26 -1.93 -10.64
N ALA A 71 -2.08 -2.19 -10.05
CA ALA A 71 -0.81 -1.82 -10.68
C ALA A 71 -0.65 -2.39 -12.10
N VAL A 72 -1.09 -3.64 -12.32
CA VAL A 72 -1.11 -4.25 -13.65
C VAL A 72 -2.07 -3.52 -14.59
N VAL A 73 -3.29 -3.21 -14.15
CA VAL A 73 -4.27 -2.47 -14.97
C VAL A 73 -3.73 -1.08 -15.36
N TYR A 74 -3.15 -0.35 -14.40
CA TYR A 74 -2.55 0.97 -14.66
C TYR A 74 -1.34 0.90 -15.60
N SER A 75 -0.61 -0.21 -15.61
CA SER A 75 0.46 -0.45 -16.57
C SER A 75 -0.10 -0.66 -17.98
N LEU A 76 -1.18 -1.45 -18.14
CA LEU A 76 -1.81 -1.72 -19.44
C LEU A 76 -2.40 -0.47 -20.09
N TYR A 77 -2.90 0.47 -19.29
CA TYR A 77 -3.53 1.71 -19.75
C TYR A 77 -2.71 2.95 -19.39
N ALA A 78 -1.38 2.81 -19.27
CA ALA A 78 -0.52 3.91 -18.88
C ALA A 78 -0.59 5.07 -19.91
N PRO A 79 -0.73 6.33 -19.45
CA PRO A 79 -0.67 7.49 -20.34
C PRO A 79 0.70 7.57 -21.03
N LYS A 80 0.71 7.96 -22.31
CA LYS A 80 1.96 8.16 -23.07
C LYS A 80 2.79 9.34 -22.58
N VAL A 81 2.16 10.29 -21.88
CA VAL A 81 2.78 11.52 -21.39
C VAL A 81 2.82 11.46 -19.87
N LYS A 82 3.97 11.81 -19.29
CA LYS A 82 4.15 11.90 -17.83
C LYS A 82 3.31 13.03 -17.24
N SER A 83 2.93 12.91 -15.97
CA SER A 83 2.21 13.99 -15.27
C SER A 83 3.10 15.23 -15.16
N ILE A 84 2.52 16.44 -15.24
CA ILE A 84 3.25 17.70 -15.03
C ILE A 84 3.98 17.70 -13.68
N MET A 85 3.40 17.03 -12.67
CA MET A 85 4.01 16.87 -11.35
C MET A 85 5.34 16.11 -11.38
N GLU A 86 5.60 15.29 -12.40
CA GLU A 86 6.83 14.52 -12.58
C GLU A 86 7.86 15.21 -13.48
N ILE A 87 7.43 16.16 -14.32
CA ILE A 87 8.31 16.84 -15.29
C ILE A 87 9.27 17.81 -14.59
N ASN A 88 8.84 18.45 -13.50
CA ASN A 88 9.62 19.49 -12.80
C ASN A 88 10.57 18.97 -11.71
N HIS A 89 10.65 17.64 -11.53
CA HIS A 89 11.47 16.99 -10.49
C HIS A 89 12.61 16.12 -11.08
N SER A 90 12.94 16.32 -12.37
CA SER A 90 14.04 15.60 -13.06
C SER A 90 15.34 16.38 -13.04
#